data_AF-A0A5P1ESX2-F1
#
_entry.id   AF-A0A5P1ESX2-F1
#
_cell.length_a   1.000
_cell.length_b   1.000
_cell.length_c   1.000
_cell.angle_alpha   90.00
_cell.angle_beta   90.00
_cell.angle_gamma   90.00
#
_symmetry.space_group_name_H-M   'P 1'
#
loop_
_entity.id
_entity.type
_entity.pdbx_description
1 polymer ?
#
loop_
_entity_poly.entity_id
_entity_poly.type
_entity_poly.pdbx_seq_one_letter_code
_entity_poly.pdbx_strand_id
1 'polypeptide(L)'
;MISEVSPKEIPSHKRLGMPLNAYMLHNLAHVELNAVDLAWDTVVRFSVYRDELGDEFFGDFARVADDESRHFGWCQQRLVELGFSYGDMPAHNLLWRECEKSSDDVSARLAVIPLVQEARGLDAGPRLVQKLVGFGDHRTSEIVAKIAEEEVAHVAVGVFWFLLVCRKTGRTPSAAFKDILREYNVELKGPFNYSARDEAGIPREWYDSRYLMA
;
A
#
# COMPACT_ATOMS: atom_id res chain seq x y z
N MET A 1 -16.03 -3.39 15.74
CA MET A 1 -16.02 -4.28 14.56
C MET A 1 -16.45 -3.42 13.38
N ILE A 2 -15.57 -3.18 12.41
CA ILE A 2 -15.88 -2.37 11.24
C ILE A 2 -16.89 -3.13 10.39
N SER A 3 -17.97 -2.48 9.96
CA SER A 3 -18.88 -3.06 8.98
C SER A 3 -18.22 -3.01 7.60
N GLU A 4 -17.87 -4.17 7.04
CA GLU A 4 -17.30 -4.26 5.70
C GLU A 4 -18.36 -3.93 4.64
N VAL A 5 -18.06 -2.98 3.76
CA VAL A 5 -18.93 -2.58 2.65
C VAL A 5 -18.13 -2.49 1.34
N SER A 6 -18.81 -2.50 0.20
CA SER A 6 -18.15 -2.22 -1.08
C SER A 6 -17.58 -0.80 -1.08
N PRO A 7 -16.47 -0.50 -1.80
CA PRO A 7 -15.95 0.86 -1.93
C PRO A 7 -17.01 1.89 -2.40
N LYS A 8 -18.00 1.45 -3.20
CA LYS A 8 -19.10 2.30 -3.68
C LYS A 8 -20.15 2.62 -2.61
N GLU A 9 -20.17 1.86 -1.52
CA GLU A 9 -21.16 1.95 -0.45
C GLU A 9 -20.62 2.72 0.76
N ILE A 10 -19.32 3.07 0.78
CA ILE A 10 -18.75 3.93 1.81
C ILE A 10 -19.48 5.28 1.77
N PRO A 11 -20.16 5.67 2.87
CA PRO A 11 -20.85 6.95 2.94
C PRO A 11 -19.88 8.13 2.81
N SER A 12 -20.32 9.21 2.15
CA SER A 12 -19.50 10.43 2.08
C SER A 12 -19.35 11.08 3.45
N HIS A 13 -18.27 11.85 3.64
CA HIS A 13 -18.03 12.61 4.88
C HIS A 13 -19.24 13.45 5.32
N LYS A 14 -19.95 14.08 4.36
CA LYS A 14 -21.17 14.87 4.62
C LYS A 14 -22.30 14.01 5.18
N ARG A 15 -22.49 12.81 4.65
CA ARG A 15 -23.51 11.86 5.10
C ARG A 15 -23.23 11.34 6.51
N LEU A 16 -21.96 11.23 6.87
CA LEU A 16 -21.48 10.83 8.19
C LEU A 16 -21.42 11.97 9.20
N GLY A 17 -21.69 13.21 8.77
CA GLY A 17 -21.52 14.40 9.64
C GLY A 17 -20.05 14.65 10.03
N MET A 18 -19.10 14.10 9.29
CA MET A 18 -17.68 14.18 9.61
C MET A 18 -16.95 15.27 8.82
N PRO A 19 -16.04 16.04 9.46
CA PRO A 19 -15.09 16.90 8.78
C PRO A 19 -14.27 16.14 7.74
N LEU A 20 -14.00 16.78 6.60
CA LEU A 20 -13.32 16.11 5.48
C LEU A 20 -11.90 15.65 5.84
N ASN A 21 -11.17 16.41 6.66
CA ASN A 21 -9.83 16.03 7.13
C ASN A 21 -9.85 14.76 8.00
N ALA A 22 -10.78 14.66 8.96
CA ALA A 22 -10.98 13.45 9.75
C ALA A 22 -11.39 12.24 8.87
N TYR A 23 -12.27 12.47 7.90
CA TYR A 23 -12.65 11.45 6.91
C TYR A 23 -11.45 10.93 6.11
N MET A 24 -10.59 11.82 5.61
CA MET A 24 -9.41 11.43 4.86
C MET A 24 -8.38 10.70 5.73
N LEU A 25 -8.16 11.18 6.96
CA LEU A 25 -7.22 10.57 7.89
C LEU A 25 -7.65 9.18 8.35
N HIS A 26 -8.95 8.94 8.56
CA HIS A 26 -9.43 7.60 8.90
C HIS A 26 -9.29 6.62 7.74
N ASN A 27 -9.54 7.06 6.51
CA ASN A 27 -9.26 6.22 5.33
C ASN A 27 -7.78 5.86 5.26
N LEU A 28 -6.88 6.82 5.52
CA LEU A 28 -5.45 6.54 5.61
C LEU A 28 -5.16 5.53 6.73
N ALA A 29 -5.67 5.76 7.95
CA ALA A 29 -5.52 4.82 9.06
C ALA A 29 -5.99 3.40 8.71
N HIS A 30 -7.05 3.26 7.92
CA HIS A 30 -7.48 1.95 7.45
C HIS A 30 -6.49 1.32 6.47
N VAL A 31 -5.89 2.11 5.58
CA VAL A 31 -4.82 1.66 4.68
C VAL A 31 -3.62 1.19 5.50
N GLU A 32 -3.14 1.99 6.46
CA GLU A 32 -2.01 1.62 7.32
C GLU A 32 -2.27 0.32 8.10
N LEU A 33 -3.48 0.16 8.66
CA LEU A 33 -3.85 -1.09 9.34
C LEU A 33 -3.85 -2.29 8.39
N ASN A 34 -4.36 -2.11 7.16
CA ASN A 34 -4.27 -3.19 6.16
C ASN A 34 -2.80 -3.49 5.86
N ALA A 35 -1.93 -2.49 5.70
CA ALA A 35 -0.52 -2.70 5.41
C ALA A 35 0.18 -3.53 6.50
N VAL A 36 -0.15 -3.30 7.79
CA VAL A 36 0.26 -4.18 8.91
C VAL A 36 -0.18 -5.63 8.67
N ASP A 37 -1.47 -5.85 8.40
CA ASP A 37 -2.04 -7.18 8.20
C ASP A 37 -1.43 -7.88 6.97
N LEU A 38 -1.20 -7.14 5.88
CA LEU A 38 -0.63 -7.64 4.63
C LEU A 38 0.84 -8.04 4.79
N ALA A 39 1.61 -7.25 5.53
CA ALA A 39 3.00 -7.54 5.82
C ALA A 39 3.11 -8.81 6.70
N TRP A 40 2.31 -8.91 7.76
CA TRP A 40 2.27 -10.13 8.59
C TRP A 40 1.73 -11.36 7.86
N ASP A 41 0.71 -11.19 7.01
CA ASP A 41 0.21 -12.29 6.17
C ASP A 41 1.33 -12.79 5.24
N THR A 42 2.12 -11.88 4.66
CA THR A 42 3.28 -12.25 3.83
C THR A 42 4.31 -13.04 4.63
N VAL A 43 4.63 -12.63 5.86
CA VAL A 43 5.57 -13.36 6.73
C VAL A 43 5.06 -14.76 7.05
N VAL A 44 3.82 -14.89 7.51
CA VAL A 44 3.28 -16.17 8.00
C VAL A 44 2.99 -17.12 6.84
N ARG A 45 2.32 -16.64 5.79
CA ARG A 45 1.85 -17.46 4.67
C ARG A 45 2.98 -18.09 3.90
N PHE A 46 4.03 -17.32 3.63
CA PHE A 46 5.17 -17.80 2.84
C PHE A 46 6.27 -18.41 3.70
N SER A 47 6.04 -18.64 4.99
CA SER A 47 6.99 -19.32 5.89
C SER A 47 7.32 -20.75 5.45
N VAL A 48 6.44 -21.39 4.68
CA VAL A 48 6.71 -22.69 4.05
C VAL A 48 7.83 -22.64 3.02
N TYR A 49 8.15 -21.46 2.48
CA TYR A 49 9.25 -21.21 1.52
C TYR A 49 10.49 -20.63 2.18
N ARG A 50 10.66 -20.84 3.50
CA ARG A 50 11.73 -20.19 4.26
C ARG A 50 13.13 -20.58 3.79
N ASP A 51 13.32 -21.82 3.36
CA ASP A 51 14.62 -22.28 2.84
C ASP A 51 14.95 -21.63 1.48
N GLU A 52 13.94 -21.38 0.65
CA GLU A 52 14.09 -20.73 -0.65
C GLU A 52 14.23 -19.22 -0.54
N LEU A 53 13.51 -18.56 0.38
CA LEU A 53 13.48 -17.11 0.52
C LEU A 53 14.55 -16.59 1.48
N GLY A 54 14.90 -17.37 2.51
CA GLY A 54 15.84 -16.99 3.56
C GLY A 54 15.22 -16.08 4.63
N ASP A 55 15.86 -16.03 5.80
CA ASP A 55 15.38 -15.28 6.97
C ASP A 55 15.24 -13.78 6.73
N GLU A 56 16.04 -13.23 5.82
CA GLU A 56 16.00 -11.81 5.46
C GLU A 56 14.65 -11.40 4.87
N PHE A 57 14.01 -12.26 4.07
CA PHE A 57 12.67 -11.99 3.51
C PHE A 57 11.66 -11.72 4.62
N PHE A 58 11.62 -12.62 5.61
CA PHE A 58 10.68 -12.52 6.72
C PHE A 58 11.04 -11.36 7.64
N GLY A 59 12.34 -11.12 7.84
CA GLY A 59 12.82 -9.97 8.61
C GLY A 59 12.44 -8.63 7.99
N ASP A 60 12.53 -8.51 6.67
CA ASP A 60 12.17 -7.29 5.96
C ASP A 60 10.67 -7.02 6.02
N PHE A 61 9.82 -8.01 5.75
CA PHE A 61 8.36 -7.82 5.85
C PHE A 61 7.90 -7.64 7.30
N ALA A 62 8.59 -8.22 8.29
CA ALA A 62 8.32 -7.93 9.70
C ALA A 62 8.68 -6.47 10.08
N ARG A 63 9.75 -5.90 9.49
CA ARG A 63 10.08 -4.48 9.67
C ARG A 63 9.05 -3.57 9.01
N VAL A 64 8.61 -3.89 7.79
CA VAL A 64 7.49 -3.18 7.15
C VAL A 64 6.28 -3.21 8.08
N ALA A 65 5.89 -4.37 8.62
CA ALA A 65 4.76 -4.44 9.55
C ALA A 65 4.93 -3.56 10.81
N ASP A 66 6.16 -3.44 11.34
CA ASP A 66 6.47 -2.57 12.47
C ASP A 66 6.32 -1.09 12.10
N ASP A 67 6.85 -0.68 10.95
CA ASP A 67 6.72 0.69 10.42
C ASP A 67 5.26 1.07 10.16
N GLU A 68 4.48 0.19 9.52
CA GLU A 68 3.04 0.43 9.29
C GLU A 68 2.23 0.50 10.59
N SER A 69 2.64 -0.25 11.62
CA SER A 69 1.98 -0.18 12.93
C SER A 69 2.18 1.19 13.59
N ARG A 70 3.34 1.80 13.37
CA ARG A 70 3.66 3.16 13.81
C ARG A 70 2.89 4.20 13.00
N HIS A 71 2.80 4.05 11.68
CA HIS A 71 1.99 4.90 10.80
C HIS A 71 0.52 4.91 11.23
N PHE A 72 -0.05 3.72 11.47
CA PHE A 72 -1.40 3.58 11.98
C PHE A 72 -1.56 4.27 13.34
N GLY A 73 -0.61 4.08 14.25
CA GLY A 73 -0.60 4.74 15.56
C GLY A 73 -0.63 6.27 15.47
N TRP A 74 0.16 6.87 14.56
CA TRP A 74 0.12 8.32 14.32
C TRP A 74 -1.26 8.78 13.80
N CYS A 75 -1.86 8.02 12.90
CA CYS A 75 -3.19 8.33 12.38
C CYS A 75 -4.26 8.22 13.47
N GLN A 76 -4.23 7.18 14.30
CA GLN A 76 -5.15 7.01 15.42
C GLN A 76 -5.04 8.14 16.43
N GLN A 77 -3.81 8.48 16.84
CA GLN A 77 -3.57 9.59 17.76
C GLN A 77 -4.15 10.90 17.20
N ARG A 78 -3.90 11.17 15.91
CA ARG A 78 -4.40 12.40 15.28
C ARG A 78 -5.92 12.40 15.09
N LEU A 79 -6.55 11.25 14.85
CA LEU A 79 -8.01 11.14 14.84
C LEU A 79 -8.62 11.53 16.19
N VAL A 80 -8.03 11.05 17.29
CA VAL A 80 -8.49 11.39 18.65
C VAL A 80 -8.38 12.90 18.91
N GLU A 81 -7.30 13.54 18.48
CA GLU A 81 -7.14 15.00 18.56
C GLU A 81 -8.21 15.77 17.75
N LEU A 82 -8.71 15.17 16.67
CA LEU A 82 -9.81 15.71 15.86
C LEU A 82 -11.21 15.38 16.42
N GLY A 83 -11.28 14.63 17.53
CA GLY A 83 -12.54 14.23 18.16
C GLY A 83 -13.17 12.96 17.57
N PHE A 84 -12.40 12.14 16.85
CA PHE A 84 -12.85 10.91 16.20
C PHE A 84 -11.98 9.71 16.60
N SER A 85 -12.43 8.51 16.30
CA SER A 85 -11.70 7.26 16.50
C SER A 85 -11.66 6.44 15.23
N TYR A 86 -10.61 5.64 15.09
CA TYR A 86 -10.62 4.58 14.10
C TYR A 86 -11.78 3.62 14.38
N GLY A 87 -12.54 3.28 13.34
CA GLY A 87 -13.79 2.53 13.46
C GLY A 87 -15.08 3.37 13.52
N ASP A 88 -15.00 4.70 13.62
CA ASP A 88 -16.19 5.58 13.54
C ASP A 88 -16.83 5.62 12.14
N MET A 89 -16.17 5.01 11.14
CA MET A 89 -16.64 4.92 9.76
C MET A 89 -16.50 3.50 9.23
N PRO A 90 -17.46 3.02 8.41
CA PRO A 90 -17.30 1.80 7.64
C PRO A 90 -16.07 1.87 6.76
N ALA A 91 -15.43 0.73 6.55
CA ALA A 91 -14.27 0.60 5.68
C ALA A 91 -14.47 -0.56 4.70
N HIS A 92 -13.74 -0.55 3.59
CA HIS A 92 -13.85 -1.58 2.57
C HIS A 92 -12.70 -2.57 2.66
N ASN A 93 -12.94 -3.83 2.32
CA ASN A 93 -11.91 -4.86 2.38
C ASN A 93 -11.16 -5.07 1.03
N LEU A 94 -10.98 -4.00 0.25
CA LEU A 94 -10.43 -4.10 -1.11
C LEU A 94 -9.00 -4.64 -1.12
N LEU A 95 -8.12 -4.13 -0.24
CA LEU A 95 -6.72 -4.52 -0.18
C LEU A 95 -6.56 -6.00 0.21
N TRP A 96 -7.31 -6.45 1.23
CA TRP A 96 -7.32 -7.85 1.62
C TRP A 96 -7.81 -8.78 0.50
N ARG A 97 -8.81 -8.37 -0.30
CA ARG A 97 -9.23 -9.19 -1.46
C ARG A 97 -8.11 -9.37 -2.49
N GLU A 98 -7.29 -8.36 -2.73
CA GLU A 98 -6.12 -8.49 -3.62
C GLU A 98 -5.02 -9.37 -3.00
N CYS A 99 -4.88 -9.30 -1.67
CA CYS A 99 -3.99 -10.17 -0.89
C CYS A 99 -4.38 -11.65 -0.96
N GLU A 100 -5.68 -11.94 -0.80
CA GLU A 100 -6.23 -13.29 -0.88
C GLU A 100 -6.05 -13.90 -2.26
N LYS A 101 -6.26 -13.12 -3.34
CA LYS A 101 -6.02 -13.60 -4.70
C LYS A 101 -4.58 -14.07 -4.92
N SER A 102 -3.61 -13.41 -4.30
CA SER A 102 -2.17 -13.70 -4.46
C SER A 102 -1.61 -14.63 -3.38
N SER A 103 -2.48 -15.29 -2.59
CA SER A 103 -2.07 -16.05 -1.41
C SER A 103 -1.18 -17.26 -1.70
N ASP A 104 -1.29 -17.85 -2.89
CA ASP A 104 -0.58 -19.09 -3.22
C ASP A 104 0.71 -18.87 -4.05
N ASP A 105 1.08 -17.62 -4.37
CA ASP A 105 2.24 -17.30 -5.21
C ASP A 105 3.00 -16.09 -4.67
N VAL A 106 4.26 -16.32 -4.26
CA VAL A 106 5.16 -15.27 -3.72
C VAL A 106 5.41 -14.16 -4.74
N SER A 107 5.61 -14.50 -6.02
CA SER A 107 5.82 -13.50 -7.08
C SER A 107 4.57 -12.66 -7.28
N ALA A 108 3.40 -13.29 -7.26
CA ALA A 108 2.13 -12.59 -7.33
C ALA A 108 1.92 -11.68 -6.12
N ARG A 109 2.22 -12.14 -4.90
CA ARG A 109 2.14 -11.31 -3.68
C ARG A 109 2.99 -10.05 -3.83
N LEU A 110 4.25 -10.21 -4.20
CA LEU A 110 5.21 -9.11 -4.33
C LEU A 110 4.78 -8.11 -5.40
N ALA A 111 4.29 -8.59 -6.54
CA ALA A 111 3.80 -7.72 -7.60
C ALA A 111 2.52 -6.97 -7.22
N VAL A 112 1.55 -7.68 -6.63
CA VAL A 112 0.20 -7.14 -6.38
C VAL A 112 0.19 -6.20 -5.17
N ILE A 113 0.87 -6.56 -4.07
CA ILE A 113 0.81 -5.78 -2.83
C ILE A 113 1.88 -4.67 -2.84
N PRO A 114 3.19 -4.94 -2.63
CA PRO A 114 4.19 -3.86 -2.63
C PRO A 114 4.27 -3.03 -3.92
N LEU A 115 4.33 -3.68 -5.09
CA LEU A 115 4.60 -2.97 -6.35
C LEU A 115 3.38 -2.27 -6.95
N VAL A 116 2.16 -2.64 -6.55
CA VAL A 116 0.92 -2.01 -7.03
C VAL A 116 0.15 -1.32 -5.91
N GLN A 117 -0.24 -2.01 -4.85
CA GLN A 117 -1.04 -1.39 -3.80
C GLN A 117 -0.24 -0.37 -3.00
N GLU A 118 0.93 -0.74 -2.46
CA GLU A 118 1.75 0.20 -1.68
C GLU A 118 2.34 1.31 -2.57
N ALA A 119 2.72 0.97 -3.81
CA ALA A 119 3.15 1.97 -4.78
C ALA A 119 2.10 3.04 -5.12
N ARG A 120 0.79 2.80 -4.85
CA ARG A 120 -0.24 3.85 -4.95
C ARG A 120 -0.10 4.89 -3.83
N GLY A 121 0.44 4.51 -2.67
CA GLY A 121 0.81 5.43 -1.58
C GLY A 121 1.79 6.50 -2.06
N LEU A 122 2.81 6.11 -2.84
CA LEU A 122 3.77 7.05 -3.47
C LEU A 122 3.11 8.10 -4.38
N ASP A 123 2.00 7.73 -5.02
CA ASP A 123 1.24 8.59 -5.93
C ASP A 123 0.19 9.45 -5.20
N ALA A 124 -0.42 8.91 -4.14
CA ALA A 124 -1.54 9.52 -3.43
C ALA A 124 -1.10 10.38 -2.25
N GLY A 125 -0.03 9.99 -1.53
CA GLY A 125 0.49 10.66 -0.34
C GLY A 125 0.73 12.16 -0.54
N PRO A 126 1.56 12.57 -1.52
CA PRO A 126 1.83 14.00 -1.77
C PRO A 126 0.57 14.81 -2.08
N ARG A 127 -0.41 14.21 -2.79
CA ARG A 127 -1.69 14.87 -3.08
C ARG A 127 -2.55 15.03 -1.83
N LEU A 128 -2.55 14.04 -0.95
CA LEU A 128 -3.25 14.13 0.33
C LEU A 128 -2.62 15.21 1.24
N VAL A 129 -1.29 15.29 1.29
CA VAL A 129 -0.57 16.37 1.99
C VAL A 129 -1.03 17.75 1.48
N GLN A 130 -0.98 17.98 0.17
CA GLN A 130 -1.40 19.26 -0.43
C GLN A 130 -2.85 19.60 -0.10
N LYS A 131 -3.74 18.60 -0.12
CA LYS A 131 -5.15 18.78 0.20
C LYS A 131 -5.38 19.16 1.67
N LEU A 132 -4.64 18.56 2.59
CA LEU A 132 -4.72 18.87 4.02
C LEU A 132 -4.16 20.27 4.34
N VAL A 133 -3.04 20.65 3.70
CA VAL A 133 -2.51 22.03 3.78
C VAL A 133 -3.54 23.03 3.28
N GLY A 134 -4.17 22.77 2.13
CA GLY A 134 -5.24 23.63 1.59
C GLY A 134 -6.47 23.74 2.48
N PHE A 135 -6.70 22.75 3.36
CA PHE A 135 -7.76 22.76 4.36
C PHE A 135 -7.33 23.48 5.67
N GLY A 136 -6.06 23.89 5.78
CA GLY A 136 -5.49 24.49 6.99
C GLY A 136 -5.12 23.49 8.09
N ASP A 137 -5.21 22.18 7.83
CA ASP A 137 -4.86 21.14 8.81
C ASP A 137 -3.38 20.75 8.67
N HIS A 138 -2.50 21.68 9.04
CA HIS A 138 -1.04 21.51 8.94
C HIS A 138 -0.55 20.31 9.75
N ARG A 139 -1.11 20.08 10.94
CA ARG A 139 -0.71 18.97 11.81
C ARG A 139 -0.96 17.62 11.15
N THR A 140 -2.14 17.40 10.57
CA THR A 140 -2.40 16.16 9.83
C THR A 140 -1.53 16.08 8.59
N SER A 141 -1.28 17.19 7.89
CA SER A 141 -0.42 17.18 6.70
C SER A 141 1.02 16.77 6.98
N GLU A 142 1.59 17.15 8.14
CA GLU A 142 2.92 16.74 8.56
C GLU A 142 3.01 15.23 8.82
N ILE A 143 1.97 14.66 9.44
CA ILE A 143 1.89 13.21 9.69
C ILE A 143 1.83 12.45 8.35
N VAL A 144 0.94 12.87 7.44
CA VAL A 144 0.83 12.23 6.11
C VAL A 144 2.11 12.39 5.31
N ALA A 145 2.80 13.54 5.41
CA ALA A 145 4.08 13.74 4.74
C ALA A 145 5.15 12.78 5.27
N LYS A 146 5.15 12.53 6.59
CA LYS A 146 6.09 11.61 7.21
C LYS A 146 5.85 10.15 6.79
N ILE A 147 4.59 9.72 6.76
CA ILE A 147 4.20 8.40 6.22
C ILE A 147 4.67 8.27 4.77
N ALA A 148 4.33 9.24 3.91
CA ALA A 148 4.70 9.20 2.49
C ALA A 148 6.22 9.19 2.23
N GLU A 149 7.04 9.71 3.15
CA GLU A 149 8.49 9.62 3.10
C GLU A 149 8.97 8.18 3.39
N GLU A 150 8.39 7.52 4.39
CA GLU A 150 8.75 6.16 4.81
C GLU A 150 8.29 5.09 3.79
N GLU A 151 7.18 5.33 3.08
CA GLU A 151 6.63 4.43 2.05
C GLU A 151 7.58 4.06 0.91
N VAL A 152 8.55 4.93 0.57
CA VAL A 152 9.52 4.66 -0.50
C VAL A 152 10.33 3.41 -0.18
N ALA A 153 10.73 3.26 1.09
CA ALA A 153 11.51 2.11 1.54
C ALA A 153 10.70 0.81 1.51
N HIS A 154 9.40 0.87 1.84
CA HIS A 154 8.51 -0.30 1.83
C HIS A 154 8.33 -0.84 0.41
N VAL A 155 8.11 0.06 -0.56
CA VAL A 155 8.03 -0.31 -1.98
C VAL A 155 9.38 -0.85 -2.48
N ALA A 156 10.49 -0.27 -2.05
CA ALA A 156 11.84 -0.74 -2.42
C ALA A 156 12.13 -2.16 -1.92
N VAL A 157 11.69 -2.52 -0.71
CA VAL A 157 11.75 -3.91 -0.19
C VAL A 157 10.99 -4.85 -1.13
N GLY A 158 9.78 -4.48 -1.54
CA GLY A 158 9.00 -5.23 -2.52
C GLY A 158 9.72 -5.44 -3.84
N VAL A 159 10.33 -4.37 -4.39
CA VAL A 159 11.07 -4.42 -5.66
C VAL A 159 12.27 -5.35 -5.54
N PHE A 160 13.05 -5.23 -4.47
CA PHE A 160 14.21 -6.07 -4.22
C PHE A 160 13.84 -7.56 -4.24
N TRP A 161 12.83 -7.94 -3.46
CA TRP A 161 12.39 -9.34 -3.37
C TRP A 161 11.77 -9.82 -4.68
N PHE A 162 11.00 -9.00 -5.37
CA PHE A 162 10.43 -9.36 -6.68
C PHE A 162 11.52 -9.66 -7.71
N LEU A 163 12.56 -8.82 -7.78
CA LEU A 163 13.71 -9.02 -8.66
C LEU A 163 14.49 -10.29 -8.29
N LEU A 164 14.67 -10.57 -7.01
CA LEU A 164 15.38 -11.75 -6.54
C LEU A 164 14.60 -13.04 -6.85
N VAL A 165 13.29 -13.06 -6.63
CA VAL A 165 12.42 -14.20 -6.98
C VAL A 165 12.41 -14.43 -8.50
N CYS A 166 12.29 -13.37 -9.31
CA CYS A 166 12.41 -13.47 -10.77
C CYS A 166 13.75 -14.08 -11.19
N ARG A 167 14.86 -13.66 -10.57
CA ARG A 167 16.19 -14.22 -10.83
C ARG A 167 16.27 -15.71 -10.47
N LYS A 168 15.78 -16.12 -9.29
CA LYS A 168 15.79 -17.52 -8.83
C LYS A 168 14.95 -18.43 -9.74
N THR A 169 13.87 -17.89 -10.30
CA THR A 169 12.93 -18.62 -11.18
C THR A 169 13.27 -18.50 -12.67
N GLY A 170 14.33 -17.76 -13.03
CA GLY A 170 14.72 -17.56 -14.43
C GLY A 170 13.72 -16.71 -15.26
N ARG A 171 12.87 -15.90 -14.60
CA ARG A 171 11.90 -15.03 -15.27
C ARG A 171 12.47 -13.63 -15.48
N THR A 172 12.15 -13.02 -16.63
CA THR A 172 12.42 -11.59 -16.87
C THR A 172 11.45 -10.74 -16.03
N PRO A 173 11.94 -9.86 -15.14
CA PRO A 173 11.07 -9.14 -14.19
C PRO A 173 9.93 -8.34 -14.84
N SER A 174 10.22 -7.57 -15.89
CA SER A 174 9.18 -6.78 -16.58
C SER A 174 8.08 -7.66 -17.20
N ALA A 175 8.46 -8.80 -17.79
CA ALA A 175 7.51 -9.74 -18.36
C ALA A 175 6.69 -10.42 -17.26
N ALA A 176 7.35 -10.93 -16.21
CA ALA A 176 6.69 -11.55 -15.06
C ALA A 176 5.69 -10.61 -14.40
N PHE A 177 6.07 -9.35 -14.18
CA PHE A 177 5.18 -8.34 -13.61
C PHE A 177 3.94 -8.14 -14.49
N LYS A 178 4.12 -7.92 -15.80
CA LYS A 178 3.02 -7.72 -16.75
C LYS A 178 2.12 -8.96 -16.90
N ASP A 179 2.70 -10.15 -16.82
CA ASP A 179 1.94 -11.42 -16.86
C ASP A 179 1.08 -11.55 -15.60
N ILE A 180 1.67 -11.31 -14.42
CA ILE A 180 0.95 -11.34 -13.13
C ILE A 180 -0.19 -10.32 -13.11
N LEU A 181 0.04 -9.08 -13.54
CA LEU A 181 -1.03 -8.08 -13.57
C LEU A 181 -2.21 -8.52 -14.45
N ARG A 182 -1.94 -9.20 -15.57
CA ARG A 182 -2.98 -9.77 -16.44
C ARG A 182 -3.68 -10.97 -15.80
N GLU A 183 -2.92 -11.91 -15.26
CA GLU A 183 -3.42 -13.14 -14.64
C GLU A 183 -4.32 -12.85 -13.44
N TYR A 184 -3.92 -11.91 -12.58
CA TYR A 184 -4.63 -11.56 -11.35
C TYR A 184 -5.62 -10.39 -11.55
N ASN A 185 -5.80 -9.90 -12.79
CA ASN A 185 -6.67 -8.79 -13.16
C ASN A 185 -6.42 -7.51 -12.33
N VAL A 186 -5.14 -7.16 -12.17
CA VAL A 186 -4.71 -6.00 -11.38
C VAL A 186 -4.45 -4.81 -12.30
N GLU A 187 -5.22 -3.75 -12.09
CA GLU A 187 -5.13 -2.52 -12.89
C GLU A 187 -4.17 -1.50 -12.26
N LEU A 188 -3.28 -0.96 -13.09
CA LEU A 188 -2.49 0.21 -12.80
C LEU A 188 -3.19 1.47 -13.31
N LYS A 189 -3.39 2.44 -12.42
CA LYS A 189 -4.02 3.72 -12.76
C LYS A 189 -3.19 4.86 -12.20
N GLY A 190 -2.74 5.73 -13.11
CA GLY A 190 -2.09 6.98 -12.75
C GLY A 190 -3.08 8.06 -12.29
N PRO A 191 -2.61 9.31 -12.12
CA PRO A 191 -1.25 9.76 -12.43
C PRO A 191 -0.22 9.16 -11.47
N PHE A 192 0.95 8.78 -12.01
CA PHE A 192 2.05 8.20 -11.25
C PHE A 192 3.04 9.26 -10.78
N ASN A 193 3.57 9.11 -9.57
CA ASN A 193 4.72 9.83 -9.07
C ASN A 193 5.99 9.15 -9.61
N TYR A 194 6.43 9.58 -10.80
CA TYR A 194 7.60 8.99 -11.46
C TYR A 194 8.89 9.13 -10.65
N SER A 195 9.04 10.18 -9.84
CA SER A 195 10.25 10.38 -9.03
C SER A 195 10.29 9.37 -7.87
N ALA A 196 9.21 9.26 -7.10
CA ALA A 196 9.17 8.34 -5.97
C ALA A 196 9.21 6.86 -6.41
N ARG A 197 8.55 6.51 -7.52
CA ARG A 197 8.60 5.15 -8.06
C ARG A 197 10.00 4.78 -8.58
N ASP A 198 10.72 5.73 -9.17
CA ASP A 198 12.12 5.55 -9.61
C ASP A 198 13.06 5.39 -8.41
N GLU A 199 12.86 6.19 -7.36
CA GLU A 199 13.59 6.07 -6.09
C GLU A 199 13.34 4.72 -5.40
N ALA A 200 12.10 4.24 -5.40
CA ALA A 200 11.75 2.90 -4.92
C ALA A 200 12.26 1.77 -5.85
N GLY A 201 12.79 2.11 -7.02
CA GLY A 201 13.38 1.16 -7.97
C GLY A 201 12.40 0.48 -8.93
N ILE A 202 11.15 0.96 -9.06
CA ILE A 202 10.19 0.44 -10.05
C ILE A 202 10.52 1.06 -11.43
N PRO A 203 10.96 0.28 -12.43
CA PRO A 203 11.25 0.82 -13.75
C PRO A 203 9.98 1.29 -14.45
N ARG A 204 10.06 2.44 -15.13
CA ARG A 204 8.88 3.11 -15.75
C ARG A 204 8.17 2.24 -16.77
N GLU A 205 8.92 1.43 -17.52
CA GLU A 205 8.41 0.56 -18.57
C GLU A 205 7.55 -0.61 -18.06
N TRP A 206 7.48 -0.79 -16.73
CA TRP A 206 6.62 -1.79 -16.11
C TRP A 206 5.18 -1.31 -15.95
N TYR A 207 4.97 0.00 -15.78
CA TYR A 207 3.67 0.55 -15.34
C TYR A 207 3.13 1.69 -16.20
N ASP A 208 3.95 2.36 -17.00
CA ASP A 208 3.50 3.43 -17.87
C ASP A 208 3.08 2.90 -19.24
N SER A 209 1.79 3.04 -19.57
CA SER A 209 1.20 2.53 -20.81
C SER A 209 1.82 3.09 -22.08
N ARG A 210 2.48 4.26 -22.00
CA ARG A 210 3.23 4.84 -23.13
C ARG A 210 4.44 3.99 -23.55
N TYR A 211 4.93 3.14 -22.65
CA TYR A 211 6.00 2.18 -22.89
C TYR A 211 5.47 0.75 -23.13
N LEU A 212 4.16 0.54 -23.06
CA LEU A 212 3.53 -0.77 -23.30
C LEU A 212 3.13 -0.99 -24.76
N MET A 213 3.32 0.01 -25.64
CA MET A 213 3.06 -0.05 -27.08
C MET A 213 4.32 0.07 -27.95
N ALA A 214 5.51 -0.12 -27.37
CA ALA A 214 6.78 -0.17 -28.08
C ALA A 214 7.34 -1.59 -28.08
#